data_AF-A0AAD7Z791-F1
#
_entry.id   AF-A0AAD7Z791-F1
#
_cell.length_a   1.000
_cell.length_b   1.000
_cell.length_c   1.000
_cell.angle_alpha   90.00
_cell.angle_beta   90.00
_cell.angle_gamma   90.00
#
_symmetry.space_group_name_H-M   'P 1'
#
loop_
_entity.id
_entity.type
_entity.pdbx_description
1 polymer ?
#
loop_
_entity_poly.entity_id
_entity_poly.type
_entity_poly.pdbx_seq_one_letter_code
_entity_poly.pdbx_strand_id
1 'polypeptide(L)' 'MKKFIIVLIAFIALSALAESKMESGFCPCPRILNPVCGTDSRTYANPCEFECAVKQGRSGMPISHTETISFPIS' A
#
# COMPACT_ATOMS: atom_id res chain seq x y z
N MET A 1 30.76 -23.08 28.36
CA MET A 1 29.73 -23.69 27.50
C MET A 1 28.40 -22.93 27.54
N LYS A 2 27.68 -22.85 28.67
CA LYS A 2 26.37 -22.18 28.78
C LYS A 2 26.38 -20.67 28.45
N LYS A 3 27.46 -19.96 28.81
CA LYS A 3 27.64 -18.53 28.55
C LYS A 3 27.76 -18.21 27.05
N PHE A 4 28.41 -19.09 26.28
CA PHE A 4 28.50 -18.95 24.82
C PHE A 4 27.15 -19.18 24.15
N ILE A 5 26.37 -20.14 24.65
CA ILE A 5 25.00 -20.39 24.17
C ILE A 5 24.11 -19.16 24.39
N ILE A 6 24.22 -18.50 25.55
CA ILE A 6 23.44 -17.29 25.86
C ILE A 6 23.81 -16.13 24.92
N VAL A 7 25.11 -15.96 24.61
CA VAL A 7 25.61 -14.92 23.70
C VAL A 7 25.11 -15.15 22.27
N LEU A 8 25.11 -16.39 21.79
CA LEU A 8 24.61 -16.74 20.46
C LEU A 8 23.10 -16.48 20.33
N ILE A 9 22.31 -16.82 21.35
CA ILE A 9 20.86 -16.57 21.34
C ILE A 9 20.55 -15.06 21.31
N ALA A 10 21.29 -14.26 22.09
CA ALA A 10 21.14 -12.82 22.10
C ALA A 10 21.47 -12.17 20.74
N PHE A 11 22.49 -12.69 20.04
CA PHE A 11 22.90 -12.20 18.72
C PHE A 11 21.85 -12.52 17.64
N ILE A 12 21.27 -13.72 17.67
CA ILE A 12 20.20 -14.15 16.76
C ILE A 12 18.94 -13.30 16.98
N ALA A 13 18.56 -13.05 18.24
CA ALA A 13 17.43 -12.20 18.58
C ALA A 13 17.63 -10.75 18.12
N LEU A 14 18.86 -10.23 18.18
CA LEU A 14 19.19 -8.89 17.72
C LEU A 14 19.07 -8.74 16.19
N SER A 15 19.46 -9.77 15.42
CA SER A 15 19.29 -9.78 13.96
C SER A 15 17.82 -9.89 13.51
N ALA A 16 16.93 -10.46 14.33
CA ALA A 16 15.52 -10.62 14.01
C ALA A 16 14.70 -9.31 14.11
N LEU A 17 15.29 -8.23 14.60
CA LEU A 17 14.64 -6.91 14.70
C LEU A 17 14.87 -6.03 13.46
N ALA A 18 15.63 -6.52 12.48
CA ALA A 18 15.98 -5.78 11.27
C ALA A 18 15.29 -6.35 10.02
N GLU A 19 13.96 -6.47 10.06
CA GLU A 19 13.15 -6.72 8.87
C GLU A 19 12.04 -5.67 8.76
N SER A 20 12.43 -4.39 8.73
CA SER A 20 11.54 -3.35 8.21
C SER A 20 11.45 -3.53 6.69
N LYS A 21 10.52 -4.36 6.24
CA LYS A 21 10.13 -4.43 4.83
C LYS A 21 9.42 -3.11 4.46
N MET A 22 10.19 -2.06 4.25
CA MET A 22 9.73 -0.88 3.53
C MET A 22 9.68 -1.30 2.06
N GLU A 23 8.60 -1.99 1.71
CA GLU A 23 8.21 -2.20 0.33
C GLU A 23 7.89 -0.81 -0.22
N SER A 24 8.89 -0.16 -0.82
CA SER A 24 8.67 1.02 -1.61
C SER A 24 7.73 0.60 -2.74
N GLY A 25 6.47 1.00 -2.60
CA GLY A 25 5.42 0.67 -3.55
C GLY A 25 5.75 1.26 -4.92
N PHE A 26 6.43 0.49 -5.75
CA PHE A 26 6.64 0.85 -7.14
C PHE A 26 5.35 0.54 -7.91
N CYS A 27 4.65 1.58 -8.33
CA CYS A 27 3.44 1.48 -9.15
C CYS A 27 3.58 2.30 -10.44
N PRO A 28 4.04 1.68 -11.53
CA PRO A 28 4.03 2.35 -12.83
C PRO A 28 2.59 2.37 -13.36
N CYS A 29 1.98 3.55 -13.40
CA CYS A 29 0.66 3.75 -14.00
C CYS A 29 0.74 4.67 -15.23
N PRO A 30 -0.03 4.38 -16.28
CA PRO A 30 -0.12 5.26 -17.44
C PRO A 30 -0.78 6.58 -17.04
N ARG A 31 -0.39 7.69 -17.70
CA ARG A 31 -0.96 9.02 -17.46
C ARG A 31 -2.29 9.20 -18.22
N ILE A 32 -3.21 8.27 -18.00
CA ILE A 32 -4.58 8.32 -18.53
C ILE A 32 -5.45 8.97 -17.46
N LEU A 33 -6.30 9.92 -17.86
CA LEU A 33 -7.27 10.54 -16.97
C LEU A 33 -8.60 9.78 -17.09
N ASN A 34 -8.85 8.87 -16.15
CA ASN A 34 -10.10 8.13 -16.01
C ASN A 34 -10.51 8.03 -14.54
N PRO A 35 -10.99 9.13 -13.95
CA PRO A 35 -11.08 9.26 -12.51
C PRO A 35 -12.09 8.30 -11.87
N VAL A 36 -11.74 7.77 -10.70
CA VAL A 36 -12.57 6.86 -9.92
C VAL A 36 -12.68 7.32 -8.46
N CYS A 37 -13.82 7.07 -7.82
CA CYS A 37 -14.05 7.43 -6.42
C CYS A 37 -13.90 6.20 -5.50
N GLY A 38 -12.94 6.27 -4.57
CA GLY A 38 -12.75 5.27 -3.52
C GLY A 38 -13.74 5.47 -2.36
N THR A 39 -13.95 4.43 -1.56
CA THR A 39 -14.78 4.52 -0.33
C THR A 39 -14.17 5.39 0.77
N ASP A 40 -12.95 5.91 0.56
CA ASP A 40 -12.21 6.82 1.44
C ASP A 40 -12.48 8.27 1.07
N SER A 41 -13.49 8.49 0.21
CA SER A 41 -13.85 9.80 -0.32
C SER A 41 -12.69 10.46 -1.09
N ARG A 42 -11.73 9.66 -1.59
CA ARG A 42 -10.67 10.15 -2.48
C ARG A 42 -10.99 9.82 -3.93
N THR A 43 -10.71 10.78 -4.79
CA THR A 43 -10.73 10.58 -6.23
C THR A 43 -9.33 10.24 -6.71
N TYR A 44 -9.20 9.17 -7.48
CA TYR A 44 -7.94 8.72 -8.08
C TYR A 44 -7.96 9.06 -9.56
N ALA A 45 -6.83 9.48 -10.14
CA ALA A 45 -6.82 9.96 -11.53
C ALA A 45 -7.11 8.85 -12.55
N ASN A 46 -6.82 7.60 -12.18
CA ASN A 46 -7.17 6.41 -12.95
C ASN A 46 -7.31 5.16 -12.06
N PRO A 47 -7.91 4.07 -12.58
CA PRO A 47 -8.03 2.82 -11.84
C PRO A 47 -6.68 2.23 -11.39
N CYS A 48 -5.61 2.40 -12.18
CA CYS A 48 -4.27 1.92 -11.81
C CYS A 48 -3.73 2.64 -10.56
N GLU A 49 -3.90 3.96 -10.47
CA GLU A 49 -3.53 4.75 -9.30
C GLU A 49 -4.37 4.37 -8.06
N PHE A 50 -5.65 4.05 -8.24
CA PHE A 50 -6.49 3.49 -7.18
C PHE A 50 -5.92 2.17 -6.66
N GLU A 51 -5.71 1.18 -7.55
CA GLU A 51 -5.16 -0.12 -7.19
C GLU A 51 -3.79 -0.01 -6.52
N CYS A 52 -2.97 0.93 -7.00
CA CYS A 52 -1.69 1.21 -6.39
C CYS A 52 -1.84 1.69 -4.94
N ALA A 53 -2.73 2.65 -4.69
CA ALA A 53 -2.98 3.13 -3.34
C ALA A 53 -3.55 2.03 -2.43
N VAL A 54 -4.36 1.11 -2.96
CA VAL A 54 -4.82 -0.08 -2.24
C VAL A 54 -3.63 -0.95 -1.80
N LYS A 55 -2.73 -1.29 -2.75
CA LYS A 55 -1.55 -2.12 -2.48
C LYS A 55 -0.56 -1.48 -1.50
N GLN A 56 -0.43 -0.15 -1.53
CA GLN A 56 0.52 0.57 -0.68
C GLN A 56 -0.01 0.94 0.70
N GLY A 57 -1.33 0.99 0.88
CA GLY A 57 -1.91 1.72 2.00
C GLY A 57 -2.96 0.99 2.82
N ARG A 58 -3.69 0.00 2.30
CA ARG A 58 -4.74 -0.70 3.05
C ARG A 58 -5.20 -1.95 2.32
N SER A 59 -5.01 -3.10 2.95
CA SER A 59 -5.71 -4.34 2.63
C SER A 59 -7.22 -4.11 2.69
N GLY A 60 -7.89 -4.02 1.54
CA GLY A 60 -9.35 -4.08 1.44
C GLY A 60 -10.07 -2.75 1.21
N MET A 61 -9.56 -1.89 0.33
CA MET A 61 -10.27 -0.69 -0.12
C MET A 61 -11.21 -1.02 -1.31
N PRO A 62 -12.54 -1.09 -1.13
CA PRO A 62 -13.46 -1.25 -2.26
C PRO A 62 -13.64 0.07 -3.01
N ILE A 63 -13.83 -0.03 -4.33
CA ILE A 63 -14.25 1.07 -5.19
C ILE A 63 -15.67 1.47 -4.75
N SER A 64 -15.90 2.75 -4.44
CA SER A 64 -17.22 3.20 -4.00
C SER A 64 -18.15 3.36 -5.19
N HIS A 65 -17.66 4.01 -6.24
CA HIS A 65 -18.44 4.33 -7.41
C HIS A 65 -17.55 4.24 -8.65
N THR A 66 -17.84 3.31 -9.56
CA THR A 66 -17.48 3.41 -10.99
C THR A 66 -18.40 4.44 -11.63
N GLU A 67 -18.48 5.63 -11.06
CA GLU A 67 -19.18 6.72 -11.68
C GLU A 67 -18.16 7.38 -12.59
N THR A 68 -18.26 7.07 -13.90
CA THR A 68 -18.03 8.09 -14.92
C THR A 68 -18.53 9.38 -14.33
N ILE A 69 -17.65 10.36 -14.08
CA ILE A 69 -18.00 11.64 -13.46
C ILE A 69 -19.33 12.07 -14.06
N SER A 70 -20.41 11.80 -13.34
CA SER A 70 -21.67 12.43 -13.59
C SER A 70 -21.41 13.75 -12.94
N PHE A 71 -20.80 14.63 -13.73
CA PHE A 71 -20.93 16.06 -13.55
C PHE A 71 -22.37 16.25 -13.08
N PRO A 72 -22.64 16.87 -11.92
CA PRO A 72 -23.78 17.74 -11.91
C PRO A 72 -23.40 18.80 -12.95
N ILE A 73 -23.72 18.53 -14.22
CA ILE A 73 -23.96 19.56 -15.21
C ILE A 73 -25.12 20.34 -14.61
N SER A 74 -24.75 21.39 -13.87
CA SER A 74 -25.64 22.52 -13.61
C SER A 74 -25.72 23.33 -14.89
#